data_AF-A0A377JXB7-F1
#
_entry.id   AF-A0A377JXB7-F1
#
_cell.length_a   1.000
_cell.length_b   1.000
_cell.length_c   1.000
_cell.angle_alpha   90.00
_cell.angle_beta   90.00
_cell.angle_gamma   90.00
#
_symmetry.space_group_name_H-M   'P 1'
#
loop_
_entity.id
_entity.type
_entity.pdbx_description
1 polymer ?
#
loop_
_entity_poly.entity_id
_entity_poly.type
_entity_poly.pdbx_seq_one_letter_code
_entity_poly.pdbx_strand_id
1 'polypeptide(L)'
;MKRFYRPLNPFRTPLPKVLCFDEFKSVRGVSGAMSFIMMDGQTQRLLDIVENRQLLFLKRYFSHFSREIREAVEWIVIDMYAPYVSLVKKLFPKAQLIIDRFHIVQHIGRTFRNHRIKETNQLLKSKEQKHYQLGKQLKRYWKLLQKDERKLDYTRRLWRPGFKAHLTETDIVDRLLKGSPALRVGYQLYQDFLYAVKERDYVSFEELLTNNIMLPEGYQTTLRTFQKISATNQKCFTTKLFKWPT
;
A
#
# COMPACT_ATOMS: atom_id res chain seq x y z
N MET A 1 -21.58 -13.57 -11.06
CA MET A 1 -21.83 -12.13 -10.86
C MET A 1 -23.21 -11.67 -11.34
N LYS A 2 -23.72 -12.16 -12.49
CA LYS A 2 -25.04 -11.76 -13.04
C LYS A 2 -26.26 -11.84 -12.10
N ARG A 3 -26.22 -12.67 -11.04
CA ARG A 3 -27.34 -12.81 -10.07
C ARG A 3 -27.35 -11.78 -8.93
N PHE A 4 -26.26 -11.06 -8.67
CA PHE A 4 -26.12 -10.20 -7.48
C PHE A 4 -25.76 -8.74 -7.76
N TYR A 5 -25.34 -8.42 -8.98
CA TYR A 5 -25.01 -7.05 -9.38
C TYR A 5 -25.87 -6.64 -10.57
N ARG A 6 -26.76 -5.65 -10.36
CA ARG A 6 -27.32 -4.86 -11.46
C ARG A 6 -26.43 -3.63 -11.59
N PRO A 7 -25.78 -3.39 -12.75
CA PRO A 7 -25.08 -2.13 -12.96
C PRO A 7 -26.07 -0.99 -12.73
N LEU A 8 -25.78 -0.13 -11.75
CA LEU A 8 -26.50 1.11 -11.53
C LEU A 8 -26.19 1.98 -12.74
N ASN A 9 -26.99 1.87 -13.81
CA ASN A 9 -26.75 2.44 -15.14
C ASN A 9 -26.19 3.88 -15.06
N PRO A 10 -24.86 4.05 -15.06
CA PRO A 10 -24.25 5.31 -14.62
C PRO A 10 -24.11 6.28 -15.79
N PHE A 11 -24.35 5.82 -17.02
CA PHE A 11 -24.11 6.58 -18.25
C PHE A 11 -25.04 7.78 -18.45
N ARG A 12 -26.08 7.93 -17.61
CA ARG A 12 -26.95 9.11 -17.57
C ARG A 12 -26.73 10.00 -16.34
N THR A 13 -25.91 9.55 -15.38
CA THR A 13 -25.58 10.32 -14.18
C THR A 13 -24.24 11.02 -14.34
N PRO A 14 -24.08 12.26 -13.83
CA PRO A 14 -22.79 12.92 -13.83
C PRO A 14 -21.78 12.10 -13.01
N LEU A 15 -20.52 12.07 -13.46
CA LEU A 15 -19.42 11.56 -12.64
C LEU A 15 -19.12 12.56 -11.52
N PRO A 16 -18.78 12.10 -10.31
CA PRO A 16 -18.36 12.99 -9.24
C PRO A 16 -17.02 13.65 -9.58
N LYS A 17 -16.74 14.78 -8.90
CA LYS A 17 -15.47 15.51 -9.05
C LYS A 17 -14.25 14.69 -8.66
N VAL A 18 -14.42 13.74 -7.74
CA VAL A 18 -13.36 12.86 -7.23
C VAL A 18 -13.75 11.41 -7.49
N LEU A 19 -12.95 10.72 -8.30
CA LEU A 19 -13.13 9.29 -8.56
C LEU A 19 -12.01 8.48 -7.92
N CYS A 20 -12.34 7.32 -7.37
CA CYS A 20 -11.38 6.33 -6.90
C CYS A 20 -11.49 5.07 -7.76
N PHE A 21 -10.36 4.63 -8.32
CA PHE A 21 -10.23 3.43 -9.13
C PHE A 21 -9.42 2.39 -8.36
N ASP A 22 -9.99 1.20 -8.20
CA ASP A 22 -9.31 0.07 -7.58
C ASP A 22 -9.71 -1.23 -8.33
N GLU A 23 -9.16 -2.36 -7.89
CA GLU A 23 -9.41 -3.67 -8.44
C GLU A 23 -9.59 -4.73 -7.37
N PHE A 24 -10.44 -5.71 -7.66
CA PHE A 24 -10.61 -6.87 -6.79
C PHE A 24 -10.78 -8.15 -7.58
N LYS A 25 -10.43 -9.27 -6.95
CA LYS A 25 -10.58 -10.59 -7.56
C LYS A 25 -12.05 -10.99 -7.52
N SER A 26 -12.72 -10.96 -8.66
CA SER A 26 -14.05 -11.54 -8.79
C SER A 26 -13.98 -13.08 -8.72
N VAL A 27 -15.11 -13.72 -8.38
CA VAL A 27 -15.28 -15.17 -8.24
C VAL A 27 -14.59 -15.96 -9.37
N ARG A 28 -14.20 -17.22 -9.08
CA ARG A 28 -13.27 -18.10 -9.84
C ARG A 28 -13.58 -18.37 -11.34
N GLY A 29 -14.53 -17.69 -11.98
CA GLY A 29 -14.96 -17.93 -13.36
C GLY A 29 -15.05 -16.71 -14.28
N VAL A 30 -14.40 -15.58 -13.97
CA VAL A 30 -14.37 -14.43 -14.89
C VAL A 30 -13.10 -14.47 -15.75
N SER A 31 -13.26 -14.30 -17.06
CA SER A 31 -12.22 -14.37 -18.09
C SER A 31 -11.04 -13.39 -17.91
N GLY A 32 -11.16 -12.38 -17.05
CA GLY A 32 -10.16 -11.33 -16.81
C GLY A 32 -9.36 -11.40 -15.49
N ALA A 33 -9.59 -12.41 -14.65
CA ALA A 33 -8.98 -12.61 -13.32
C ALA A 33 -9.22 -11.53 -12.24
N MET A 34 -9.47 -10.26 -12.59
CA MET A 34 -9.75 -9.13 -11.69
C MET A 34 -10.79 -8.19 -12.31
N SER A 35 -11.72 -7.71 -11.48
CA SER A 35 -12.72 -6.69 -11.82
C SER A 35 -12.23 -5.31 -11.42
N PHE A 36 -12.58 -4.29 -12.21
CA PHE A 36 -12.41 -2.88 -11.87
C PHE A 36 -13.57 -2.40 -11.02
N ILE A 37 -13.29 -1.59 -10.01
CA ILE A 37 -14.28 -0.95 -9.16
C ILE A 37 -14.05 0.56 -9.16
N MET A 38 -15.14 1.32 -9.22
CA MET A 38 -15.12 2.77 -9.19
C MET A 38 -16.03 3.30 -8.09
N MET A 39 -15.50 4.21 -7.30
CA MET A 39 -16.22 4.84 -6.19
C MET A 39 -16.12 6.36 -6.27
N ASP A 40 -17.09 7.04 -5.67
CA ASP A 40 -16.99 8.46 -5.38
C ASP A 40 -16.02 8.66 -4.22
N GLY A 41 -14.96 9.43 -4.44
CA GLY A 41 -13.93 9.67 -3.43
C GLY A 41 -14.40 10.50 -2.24
N GLN A 42 -15.43 11.33 -2.39
CA GLN A 42 -15.94 12.17 -1.31
C GLN A 42 -16.95 11.42 -0.45
N THR A 43 -17.89 10.71 -1.08
CA THR A 43 -18.98 10.01 -0.37
C THR A 43 -18.64 8.55 -0.04
N GLN A 44 -17.55 8.01 -0.60
CA GLN A 44 -17.19 6.59 -0.54
C GLN A 44 -18.28 5.65 -1.09
N ARG A 45 -19.20 6.20 -1.90
CA ARG A 45 -20.27 5.42 -2.51
C ARG A 45 -19.74 4.66 -3.72
N LEU A 46 -20.06 3.36 -3.78
CA LEU A 46 -19.83 2.54 -4.96
C LEU A 46 -20.63 3.07 -6.15
N LEU A 47 -19.94 3.35 -7.26
CA LEU A 47 -20.56 3.83 -8.50
C LEU A 47 -20.78 2.67 -9.47
N ASP A 48 -19.71 1.93 -9.80
CA ASP A 48 -19.84 0.79 -10.70
C ASP A 48 -18.74 -0.28 -10.50
N ILE A 49 -19.00 -1.47 -11.02
CA ILE A 49 -18.07 -2.60 -11.10
C ILE A 49 -18.03 -3.07 -12.55
N VAL A 50 -16.84 -3.00 -13.15
CA VAL A 50 -16.60 -3.51 -14.51
C VAL A 50 -15.87 -4.84 -14.40
N GLU A 51 -16.43 -5.89 -15.00
CA GLU A 51 -15.91 -7.27 -14.87
C GLU A 51 -14.49 -7.46 -15.40
N ASN A 52 -14.01 -6.56 -16.26
CA ASN A 52 -12.67 -6.63 -16.83
C ASN A 52 -11.90 -5.31 -16.63
N ARG A 53 -10.79 -5.38 -15.89
CA ARG A 53 -9.90 -4.24 -15.63
C ARG A 53 -8.97 -3.86 -16.79
N GLN A 54 -8.89 -4.66 -17.85
CA GLN A 54 -7.96 -4.42 -18.94
C GLN A 54 -8.28 -3.11 -19.67
N LEU A 55 -7.23 -2.39 -20.07
CA LEU A 55 -7.30 -1.05 -20.64
C LEU A 55 -8.31 -0.92 -21.80
N LEU A 56 -8.39 -1.92 -22.69
CA LEU A 56 -9.31 -1.91 -23.83
C LEU A 56 -10.78 -1.86 -23.39
N PHE A 57 -11.13 -2.65 -22.38
CA PHE A 57 -12.49 -2.72 -21.85
C PHE A 57 -12.85 -1.44 -21.09
N LEU A 58 -11.92 -0.93 -20.28
CA LEU A 58 -12.13 0.33 -19.57
C LEU A 58 -12.25 1.52 -20.52
N LYS A 59 -11.45 1.57 -21.60
CA LYS A 59 -11.62 2.58 -22.65
C LYS A 59 -13.02 2.54 -23.24
N ARG A 60 -13.48 1.36 -23.64
CA ARG A 60 -14.83 1.18 -24.17
C ARG A 60 -15.90 1.59 -23.16
N TYR A 61 -15.75 1.20 -21.90
CA TYR A 61 -16.65 1.56 -20.81
C TYR A 61 -16.76 3.09 -20.66
N PHE A 62 -15.63 3.77 -20.49
CA PHE A 62 -15.61 5.22 -20.27
C PHE A 62 -15.98 6.04 -21.50
N SER A 63 -15.87 5.49 -22.72
CA SER A 63 -16.35 6.15 -23.94
C SER A 63 -17.88 6.35 -23.99
N HIS A 64 -18.65 5.68 -23.13
CA HIS A 64 -20.10 5.93 -23.01
C HIS A 64 -20.41 7.24 -22.29
N PHE A 65 -19.46 7.78 -21.51
CA PHE A 65 -19.59 9.11 -20.93
C PHE A 65 -19.17 10.16 -21.94
N SER A 66 -19.99 11.20 -22.09
CA SER A 66 -19.67 12.33 -22.96
C SER A 66 -18.36 12.99 -22.52
N ARG A 67 -17.74 13.73 -23.44
CA ARG A 67 -16.47 14.39 -23.14
C ARG A 67 -16.63 15.41 -22.01
N GLU A 68 -17.75 16.12 -21.99
CA GLU A 68 -18.10 17.13 -20.98
C GLU A 68 -18.17 16.50 -19.58
N ILE A 69 -18.80 15.32 -19.46
CA ILE A 69 -18.87 14.59 -18.18
C ILE A 69 -17.48 14.17 -17.71
N ARG A 70 -16.64 13.66 -18.62
CA ARG A 70 -15.27 13.25 -18.28
C ARG A 70 -14.37 14.43 -17.93
N GLU A 71 -14.57 15.58 -18.56
CA GLU A 71 -13.83 16.81 -18.28
C GLU A 71 -14.25 17.49 -16.98
N ALA A 72 -15.44 17.17 -16.44
CA ALA A 72 -15.89 17.67 -15.14
C ALA A 72 -15.24 16.98 -13.93
N VAL A 73 -14.54 15.85 -14.15
CA VAL A 73 -13.78 15.17 -13.10
C VAL A 73 -12.50 15.95 -12.82
N GLU A 74 -12.31 16.34 -11.56
CA GLU A 74 -11.17 17.15 -11.12
C GLU A 74 -10.03 16.27 -10.60
N TRP A 75 -10.34 15.14 -9.96
CA TRP A 75 -9.36 14.27 -9.30
C TRP A 75 -9.67 12.80 -9.54
N ILE A 76 -8.63 12.02 -9.82
CA ILE A 76 -8.73 10.57 -9.91
C ILE A 76 -7.65 9.93 -9.03
N VAL A 77 -8.07 9.15 -8.04
CA VAL A 77 -7.21 8.33 -7.20
C VAL A 77 -7.14 6.94 -7.79
N ILE A 78 -5.94 6.40 -7.98
CA ILE A 78 -5.74 5.05 -8.54
C ILE A 78 -4.79 4.22 -7.67
N ASP A 79 -4.92 2.90 -7.74
CA ASP A 79 -3.83 1.98 -7.36
C ASP A 79 -2.59 2.20 -8.27
N MET A 80 -1.43 1.70 -7.86
CA MET A 80 -0.14 1.70 -8.58
C MET A 80 -0.14 0.89 -9.89
N TYR A 81 -1.30 0.51 -10.42
CA TYR A 81 -1.43 -0.20 -11.68
C TYR A 81 -1.16 0.75 -12.87
N ALA A 82 0.03 0.64 -13.45
CA ALA A 82 0.52 1.53 -14.50
C ALA A 82 -0.46 1.77 -15.68
N PRO A 83 -1.25 0.79 -16.16
CA PRO A 83 -2.23 1.03 -17.22
C PRO A 83 -3.31 2.07 -16.87
N TYR A 84 -3.65 2.27 -15.59
CA TYR A 84 -4.59 3.32 -15.19
C TYR A 84 -4.03 4.73 -15.40
N VAL A 85 -2.72 4.92 -15.22
CA VAL A 85 -2.07 6.20 -15.52
C VAL A 85 -2.33 6.61 -16.97
N SER A 86 -2.11 5.68 -17.90
CA SER A 86 -2.34 5.90 -19.34
C SER A 86 -3.83 6.07 -19.68
N LEU A 87 -4.72 5.37 -18.98
CA LEU A 87 -6.16 5.51 -19.14
C LEU A 87 -6.64 6.91 -18.75
N VAL A 88 -6.25 7.37 -17.54
CA VAL A 88 -6.66 8.65 -16.98
C VAL A 88 -6.16 9.79 -17.85
N LYS A 89 -4.86 9.82 -18.19
CA LYS A 89 -4.28 10.85 -19.06
C LYS A 89 -5.01 10.98 -20.40
N LYS A 90 -5.52 9.87 -20.95
CA LYS A 90 -6.22 9.87 -22.25
C LYS A 90 -7.69 10.24 -22.15
N LEU A 91 -8.40 9.81 -21.10
CA LEU A 91 -9.86 9.92 -21.02
C LEU A 91 -10.34 11.06 -20.12
N PHE A 92 -9.52 11.50 -19.16
CA PHE A 92 -9.85 12.53 -18.18
C PHE A 92 -8.76 13.61 -18.20
N PRO A 93 -8.64 14.39 -19.29
CA PRO A 93 -7.50 15.28 -19.51
C PRO A 93 -7.42 16.44 -18.51
N LYS A 94 -8.54 16.83 -17.90
CA LYS A 94 -8.59 17.88 -16.87
C LYS A 94 -8.41 17.35 -15.44
N ALA A 95 -8.49 16.03 -15.26
CA ALA A 95 -8.38 15.43 -13.93
C ALA A 95 -6.91 15.34 -13.50
N GLN A 96 -6.67 15.68 -12.24
CA GLN A 96 -5.40 15.47 -11.59
C GLN A 96 -5.32 14.03 -11.06
N LEU A 97 -4.26 13.32 -11.45
CA LEU A 97 -4.03 11.94 -11.07
C LEU A 97 -3.29 11.85 -9.73
N ILE A 98 -3.79 11.00 -8.84
CA ILE A 98 -3.26 10.76 -7.50
C ILE A 98 -3.09 9.26 -7.31
N ILE A 99 -1.98 8.83 -6.74
CA ILE A 99 -1.81 7.44 -6.32
C ILE A 99 -2.33 7.25 -4.90
N ASP A 100 -3.02 6.14 -4.68
CA ASP A 100 -3.46 5.75 -3.36
C ASP A 100 -2.26 5.37 -2.46
N ARG A 101 -2.05 6.18 -1.42
CA ARG A 101 -1.01 6.01 -0.40
C ARG A 101 -1.16 4.74 0.43
N PHE A 102 -2.38 4.21 0.57
CA PHE A 102 -2.60 2.92 1.22
C PHE A 102 -1.82 1.82 0.53
N HIS A 103 -1.78 1.84 -0.81
CA HIS A 103 -1.06 0.84 -1.57
C HIS A 103 0.46 0.99 -1.37
N ILE A 104 0.98 2.20 -1.23
CA ILE A 104 2.41 2.42 -0.88
C ILE A 104 2.74 1.73 0.44
N VAL A 105 1.98 2.04 1.51
CA VAL A 105 2.15 1.45 2.84
C VAL A 105 2.00 -0.07 2.80
N GLN A 106 1.01 -0.57 2.07
CA GLN A 106 0.76 -1.99 1.90
C GLN A 106 1.93 -2.69 1.20
N HIS A 107 2.48 -2.10 0.14
CA HIS A 107 3.58 -2.69 -0.62
C HIS A 107 4.85 -2.77 0.22
N ILE A 108 5.29 -1.67 0.84
CA ILE A 108 6.50 -1.69 1.68
C ILE A 108 6.33 -2.60 2.89
N GLY A 109 5.13 -2.61 3.51
CA GLY A 109 4.82 -3.51 4.63
C GLY A 109 4.83 -4.99 4.24
N ARG A 110 4.41 -5.35 3.01
CA ARG A 110 4.54 -6.71 2.48
C ARG A 110 6.00 -7.07 2.22
N THR A 111 6.80 -6.15 1.70
CA THR A 111 8.23 -6.34 1.46
C THR A 111 8.99 -6.59 2.75
N PHE A 112 8.75 -5.77 3.78
CA PHE A 112 9.33 -5.97 5.11
C PHE A 112 8.86 -7.27 5.76
N ARG A 113 7.56 -7.60 5.67
CA ARG A 113 7.02 -8.88 6.15
C ARG A 113 7.75 -10.07 5.53
N ASN A 114 7.95 -10.06 4.22
CA ASN A 114 8.60 -11.15 3.49
C ASN A 114 10.08 -11.27 3.89
N HIS A 115 10.79 -10.14 4.02
CA HIS A 115 12.15 -10.11 4.56
C HIS A 115 12.19 -10.75 5.95
N ARG A 116 11.33 -10.29 6.88
CA ARG A 116 11.23 -10.86 8.24
C ARG A 116 10.92 -12.35 8.25
N ILE A 117 10.01 -12.83 7.38
CA ILE A 117 9.71 -14.26 7.24
C ILE A 117 10.96 -15.04 6.82
N LYS A 118 11.70 -14.54 5.83
CA LYS A 118 12.94 -15.18 5.34
C LYS A 118 13.98 -15.29 6.46
N GLU A 119 14.27 -14.19 7.16
CA GLU A 119 15.20 -14.16 8.29
C GLU A 119 14.76 -15.10 9.42
N THR A 120 13.49 -15.05 9.80
CA THR A 120 12.93 -15.93 10.84
C THR A 120 13.11 -17.40 10.48
N ASN A 121 12.83 -17.79 9.23
CA ASN A 121 12.95 -19.17 8.78
C ASN A 121 14.40 -19.65 8.74
N GLN A 122 15.34 -18.78 8.39
CA GLN A 122 16.77 -19.10 8.44
C GLN A 122 17.24 -19.32 9.88
N LEU A 123 16.88 -18.42 10.79
CA LEU A 123 17.24 -18.53 12.22
C LEU A 123 16.65 -19.77 12.88
N LEU A 124 15.41 -20.15 12.53
CA LEU A 124 14.76 -21.37 13.03
C LEU A 124 15.40 -22.67 12.54
N LYS A 125 16.21 -22.64 11.48
CA LYS A 125 16.98 -23.79 10.98
C LYS A 125 18.40 -23.85 11.53
N SER A 126 18.83 -22.81 12.25
CA SER A 126 20.18 -22.75 12.81
C SER A 126 20.35 -23.78 13.94
N LYS A 127 21.50 -24.47 13.96
CA LYS A 127 21.92 -25.34 15.06
C LYS A 127 22.36 -24.56 16.30
N GLU A 128 22.70 -23.28 16.12
CA GLU A 128 23.10 -22.42 17.24
C GLU A 128 21.87 -22.01 18.06
N GLN A 129 21.88 -22.38 19.35
CA GLN A 129 20.75 -22.17 20.24
C GLN A 129 20.33 -20.69 20.37
N LYS A 130 21.30 -19.76 20.31
CA LYS A 130 21.04 -18.31 20.35
C LYS A 130 20.22 -17.86 19.13
N HIS A 131 20.65 -18.26 17.94
CA HIS A 131 19.96 -17.96 16.68
C HIS A 131 18.56 -18.62 16.63
N TYR A 132 18.45 -19.89 17.03
CA TYR A 132 17.16 -20.57 17.10
C TYR A 132 16.18 -19.87 18.06
N GLN A 133 16.66 -19.43 19.23
CA GLN A 133 15.85 -18.67 20.19
C GLN A 133 15.40 -17.32 19.62
N LEU A 134 16.28 -16.59 18.95
CA LEU A 134 15.93 -15.34 18.27
C LEU A 134 14.85 -15.58 17.20
N GLY A 135 14.96 -16.63 16.39
CA GLY A 135 13.94 -17.01 15.42
C GLY A 135 12.57 -17.25 16.06
N LYS A 136 12.51 -17.91 17.23
CA LYS A 136 11.25 -18.09 17.98
C LYS A 136 10.69 -16.75 18.48
N GLN A 137 11.53 -15.85 18.96
CA GLN A 137 11.12 -14.52 19.40
C GLN A 137 10.58 -13.68 18.23
N LEU A 138 11.28 -13.64 17.09
CA LEU A 138 10.83 -12.97 15.86
C LEU A 138 9.49 -13.54 15.35
N LYS A 139 9.30 -14.85 15.46
CA LYS A 139 8.03 -15.49 15.11
C LYS A 139 6.91 -15.10 16.08
N ARG A 140 7.18 -15.02 17.38
CA ARG A 140 6.18 -14.69 18.41
C ARG A 140 5.73 -13.23 18.36
N TYR A 141 6.68 -12.31 18.19
CA TYR A 141 6.44 -10.87 18.32
C TYR A 141 6.35 -10.14 16.98
N TRP A 142 6.11 -10.86 15.88
CA TRP A 142 6.09 -10.31 14.52
C TRP A 142 5.15 -9.13 14.32
N LYS A 143 4.02 -9.09 15.05
CA LYS A 143 3.03 -7.99 14.95
C LYS A 143 3.60 -6.65 15.40
N LEU A 144 4.53 -6.65 16.37
CA LEU A 144 5.16 -5.43 16.86
C LEU A 144 6.07 -4.82 15.78
N LEU A 145 6.77 -5.67 15.01
CA LEU A 145 7.62 -5.21 13.90
C LEU A 145 6.80 -4.62 12.73
N GLN A 146 5.52 -4.95 12.60
CA GLN A 146 4.61 -4.40 11.59
C GLN A 146 3.78 -3.21 12.10
N LYS A 147 3.93 -2.85 13.37
CA LYS A 147 3.21 -1.72 13.97
C LYS A 147 3.98 -0.44 13.63
N ASP A 148 3.25 0.66 13.40
CA ASP A 148 3.82 2.01 13.34
C ASP A 148 4.56 2.25 14.67
N GLU A 149 5.84 2.59 14.60
CA GLU A 149 6.71 2.76 15.76
C GLU A 149 6.12 3.74 16.78
N ARG A 150 5.46 4.80 16.33
CA ARG A 150 4.82 5.81 17.19
C ARG A 150 3.64 5.27 17.98
N LYS A 151 3.10 4.10 17.59
CA LYS A 151 2.01 3.42 18.30
C LYS A 151 2.54 2.36 19.27
N LEU A 152 3.85 2.08 19.30
CA LEU A 152 4.43 1.13 20.24
C LEU A 152 4.32 1.67 21.67
N ASP A 153 3.91 0.81 22.59
CA ASP A 153 3.85 1.15 24.00
C ASP A 153 5.26 1.13 24.62
N TYR A 154 5.71 2.32 25.04
CA TYR A 154 7.00 2.54 25.70
C TYR A 154 6.88 2.64 27.24
N THR A 155 5.67 2.53 27.78
CA THR A 155 5.38 2.74 29.21
C THR A 155 5.11 1.42 29.94
N ARG A 156 4.25 0.57 29.37
CA ARG A 156 3.74 -0.61 30.06
C ARG A 156 4.74 -1.77 29.98
N ARG A 157 5.41 -2.05 31.10
CA ARG A 157 6.29 -3.20 31.24
C ARG A 157 5.50 -4.45 31.62
N LEU A 158 5.59 -5.48 30.78
CA LEU A 158 4.93 -6.77 31.01
C LEU A 158 5.95 -7.90 31.02
N TRP A 159 5.74 -8.90 31.88
CA TRP A 159 6.59 -10.11 31.89
C TRP A 159 6.54 -10.81 30.53
N ARG A 160 7.71 -10.99 29.91
CA ARG A 160 7.87 -11.67 28.62
C ARG A 160 8.67 -12.96 28.82
N PRO A 161 8.03 -14.14 28.91
CA PRO A 161 8.73 -15.40 29.16
C PRO A 161 9.84 -15.71 28.15
N GLY A 162 9.66 -15.30 26.88
CA GLY A 162 10.66 -15.49 25.83
C GLY A 162 11.97 -14.71 26.05
N PHE A 163 11.95 -13.67 26.88
CA PHE A 163 13.09 -12.84 27.25
C PHE A 163 13.46 -12.92 28.73
N LYS A 164 12.65 -13.60 29.55
CA LYS A 164 12.78 -13.69 31.01
C LYS A 164 12.93 -12.31 31.68
N ALA A 165 12.18 -11.31 31.20
CA ALA A 165 12.25 -9.93 31.66
C ALA A 165 10.90 -9.22 31.54
N HIS A 166 10.71 -8.16 32.33
CA HIS A 166 9.62 -7.21 32.16
C HIS A 166 10.01 -6.18 31.10
N LEU A 167 9.32 -6.18 29.96
CA LEU A 167 9.67 -5.38 28.79
C LEU A 167 8.46 -4.63 28.24
N THR A 168 8.71 -3.42 27.72
CA THR A 168 7.77 -2.64 26.91
C THR A 168 7.68 -3.22 25.49
N GLU A 169 6.79 -2.69 24.63
CA GLU A 169 6.78 -3.08 23.22
C GLU A 169 8.04 -2.60 22.50
N THR A 170 8.50 -1.38 22.80
CA THR A 170 9.73 -0.79 22.26
C THR A 170 10.97 -1.61 22.64
N ASP A 171 11.09 -2.00 23.91
CA ASP A 171 12.18 -2.88 24.39
C ASP A 171 12.24 -4.20 23.62
N ILE A 172 11.08 -4.77 23.28
CA ILE A 172 11.00 -6.02 22.51
C ILE A 172 11.50 -5.79 21.08
N VAL A 173 11.01 -4.74 20.42
CA VAL A 173 11.44 -4.40 19.05
C VAL A 173 12.95 -4.17 19.02
N ASP A 174 13.49 -3.36 19.93
CA ASP A 174 14.93 -3.08 20.01
C ASP A 174 15.77 -4.34 20.18
N ARG A 175 15.36 -5.25 21.08
CA ARG A 175 16.08 -6.52 21.30
C ARG A 175 16.03 -7.43 20.07
N LEU A 176 14.89 -7.50 19.38
CA LEU A 176 14.75 -8.30 18.16
C LEU A 176 15.65 -7.76 17.04
N LEU A 177 15.66 -6.45 16.83
CA LEU A 177 16.45 -5.80 15.78
C LEU A 177 17.94 -5.81 16.10
N LYS A 178 18.33 -5.70 17.39
CA LYS A 178 19.72 -5.88 17.82
C LYS A 178 20.24 -7.29 17.50
N GLY A 179 19.39 -8.30 17.60
CA GLY A 179 19.74 -9.68 17.26
C GLY A 179 19.83 -9.96 15.75
N SER A 180 19.26 -9.10 14.90
CA SER A 180 19.28 -9.27 13.44
C SER A 180 19.57 -7.92 12.75
N PRO A 181 20.86 -7.57 12.58
CA PRO A 181 21.26 -6.34 11.90
C PRO A 181 20.71 -6.23 10.48
N ALA A 182 20.65 -7.35 9.75
CA ALA A 182 20.04 -7.41 8.42
C ALA A 182 18.58 -6.96 8.43
N LEU A 183 17.80 -7.40 9.43
CA LEU A 183 16.40 -7.02 9.56
C LEU A 183 16.21 -5.57 10.02
N ARG A 184 17.14 -5.05 10.83
CA ARG A 184 17.11 -3.66 11.34
C ARG A 184 17.07 -2.62 10.22
N VAL A 185 17.90 -2.79 9.19
CA VAL A 185 17.95 -1.87 8.06
C VAL A 185 16.61 -1.87 7.30
N GLY A 186 16.03 -3.04 7.06
CA GLY A 186 14.72 -3.15 6.42
C GLY A 186 13.57 -2.60 7.26
N TYR A 187 13.65 -2.75 8.60
CA TYR A 187 12.67 -2.19 9.53
C TYR A 187 12.72 -0.66 9.52
N GLN A 188 13.92 -0.07 9.56
CA GLN A 188 14.09 1.38 9.52
C GLN A 188 13.47 1.96 8.25
N LEU A 189 13.86 1.43 7.08
CA LEU A 189 13.29 1.87 5.81
C LEU A 189 11.76 1.75 5.79
N TYR A 190 11.21 0.65 6.33
CA TYR A 190 9.77 0.47 6.43
C TYR A 190 9.11 1.56 7.30
N GLN A 191 9.63 1.84 8.49
CA GLN A 191 9.11 2.88 9.38
C GLN A 191 9.26 4.28 8.77
N ASP A 192 10.36 4.57 8.08
CA ASP A 192 10.58 5.85 7.42
C ASP A 192 9.54 6.09 6.32
N PHE A 193 9.19 5.06 5.54
CA PHE A 193 8.09 5.16 4.57
C PHE A 193 6.73 5.36 5.24
N LEU A 194 6.47 4.67 6.37
CA LEU A 194 5.23 4.91 7.13
C LEU A 194 5.13 6.35 7.62
N TYR A 195 6.25 6.90 8.09
CA TYR A 195 6.35 8.28 8.54
C TYR A 195 6.08 9.25 7.39
N ALA A 196 6.86 9.17 6.31
CA ALA A 196 6.76 10.07 5.16
C ALA A 196 5.35 10.08 4.56
N VAL A 197 4.72 8.90 4.42
CA VAL A 197 3.36 8.80 3.86
C VAL A 197 2.30 9.41 4.79
N LYS A 198 2.43 9.22 6.10
CA LYS A 198 1.45 9.72 7.08
C LYS A 198 1.57 11.23 7.29
N GLU A 199 2.80 11.73 7.44
CA GLU A 199 3.08 13.17 7.58
C GLU A 199 2.94 13.93 6.26
N ARG A 200 2.80 13.19 5.15
CA ARG A 200 2.73 13.74 3.80
C ARG A 200 4.00 14.51 3.43
N ASP A 201 5.13 14.04 3.94
CA ASP A 201 6.44 14.56 3.62
C ASP A 201 6.95 13.92 2.32
N TYR A 202 6.74 14.63 1.22
CA TYR A 202 7.20 14.19 -0.10
C TYR A 202 8.73 14.25 -0.22
N VAL A 203 9.39 15.19 0.46
CA VAL A 203 10.85 15.35 0.38
C VAL A 203 11.51 14.12 1.00
N SER A 204 11.10 13.77 2.22
CA SER A 204 11.55 12.53 2.88
C SER A 204 11.21 11.31 2.03
N PHE A 205 10.02 11.24 1.42
CA PHE A 205 9.65 10.12 0.56
C PHE A 205 10.60 9.95 -0.64
N GLU A 206 10.97 11.03 -1.33
CA GLU A 206 11.91 11.00 -2.46
C GLU A 206 13.32 10.63 -2.03
N GLU A 207 13.80 11.16 -0.91
CA GLU A 207 15.10 10.79 -0.33
C GLU A 207 15.18 9.27 -0.10
N LEU A 208 14.12 8.67 0.47
CA LEU A 208 14.04 7.22 0.68
C LEU A 208 14.08 6.40 -0.62
N LEU A 209 13.64 6.97 -1.75
CA LEU A 209 13.71 6.30 -3.06
C LEU A 209 15.12 6.33 -3.68
N THR A 210 15.92 7.32 -3.33
CA THR A 210 17.27 7.54 -3.87
C THR A 210 18.37 6.96 -2.98
N ASN A 211 18.05 6.69 -1.71
CA ASN A 211 18.97 6.10 -0.75
C ASN A 211 19.54 4.76 -1.24
N ASN A 212 20.87 4.73 -1.44
CA ASN A 212 21.61 3.56 -1.92
C ASN A 212 21.93 2.59 -0.76
N ILE A 213 20.89 2.12 -0.08
CA ILE A 213 21.03 1.17 1.03
C ILE A 213 21.11 -0.25 0.45
N MET A 214 22.13 -1.00 0.84
CA MET A 214 22.26 -2.42 0.52
C MET A 214 21.14 -3.21 1.19
N LEU A 215 20.08 -3.48 0.42
CA LEU A 215 18.90 -4.21 0.85
C LEU A 215 18.65 -5.44 -0.03
N PRO A 216 17.94 -6.46 0.50
CA PRO A 216 17.53 -7.60 -0.32
C PRO A 216 16.76 -7.18 -1.57
N GLU A 217 16.89 -7.96 -2.65
CA GLU A 217 16.32 -7.68 -3.98
C GLU A 217 14.83 -7.26 -3.96
N GLY A 218 14.02 -7.84 -3.06
CA GLY A 218 12.60 -7.50 -2.93
C GLY A 218 12.34 -6.02 -2.62
N TYR A 219 13.25 -5.34 -1.92
CA TYR A 219 13.16 -3.89 -1.71
C TYR A 219 13.43 -3.13 -2.99
N GLN A 220 14.43 -3.54 -3.80
CA GLN A 220 14.72 -2.89 -5.07
C GLN A 220 13.51 -2.92 -6.02
N THR A 221 12.79 -4.03 -6.10
CA THR A 221 11.55 -4.12 -6.89
C THR A 221 10.47 -3.16 -6.39
N THR A 222 10.34 -3.04 -5.06
CA THR A 222 9.37 -2.14 -4.41
C THR A 222 9.72 -0.69 -4.70
N LEU A 223 10.99 -0.31 -4.50
CA LEU A 223 11.50 1.03 -4.76
C LEU A 223 11.38 1.42 -6.23
N ARG A 224 11.72 0.52 -7.17
CA ARG A 224 11.51 0.76 -8.61
C ARG A 224 10.04 1.01 -8.96
N THR A 225 9.13 0.31 -8.29
CA THR A 225 7.69 0.55 -8.45
C THR A 225 7.33 1.95 -7.97
N PHE A 226 7.82 2.35 -6.79
CA PHE A 226 7.60 3.68 -6.24
C PHE A 226 8.24 4.80 -7.06
N GLN A 227 9.43 4.58 -7.63
CA GLN A 227 10.09 5.52 -8.54
C GLN A 227 9.28 5.77 -9.81
N LYS A 228 8.70 4.71 -10.41
CA LYS A 228 7.86 4.86 -11.62
C LYS A 228 6.63 5.74 -11.39
N ILE A 229 6.10 5.76 -10.17
CA ILE A 229 4.91 6.53 -9.82
C ILE A 229 5.24 7.90 -9.20
N SER A 230 6.46 8.08 -8.68
CA SER A 230 6.93 9.29 -7.98
C SER A 230 6.73 10.56 -8.81
N ALA A 231 7.01 10.54 -10.12
CA ALA A 231 6.79 11.67 -11.02
C ALA A 231 5.33 12.18 -11.06
N THR A 232 4.37 11.36 -10.62
CA THR A 232 2.94 11.72 -10.50
C THR A 232 2.54 12.03 -9.05
N ASN A 233 3.38 11.69 -8.07
CA ASN A 233 3.05 11.70 -6.64
C ASN A 233 3.30 13.02 -5.92
N GLN A 234 4.09 13.96 -6.43
CA GLN A 234 4.34 15.24 -5.74
C GLN A 234 3.02 15.93 -5.30
N LYS A 235 1.99 15.88 -6.16
CA LYS A 235 0.65 16.43 -5.86
C LYS A 235 -0.19 15.55 -4.90
N CYS A 236 0.10 14.26 -4.80
CA CYS A 236 -0.58 13.34 -3.88
C CYS A 236 -0.30 13.69 -2.41
N PHE A 237 0.93 14.13 -2.11
CA PHE A 237 1.35 14.49 -0.75
C PHE A 237 0.83 15.89 -0.35
N THR A 238 0.74 16.84 -1.29
CA THR A 238 0.30 18.22 -1.00
C THR A 238 -1.21 18.39 -0.90
N THR A 239 -2.02 17.52 -1.52
CA THR A 239 -3.47 17.75 -1.63
C THR A 239 -4.26 17.12 -0.47
N LYS A 240 -4.99 17.93 0.31
CA LYS A 240 -5.94 17.47 1.35
C LYS A 240 -7.30 17.11 0.75
N LEU A 241 -7.37 16.04 -0.06
CA LEU A 241 -8.65 15.60 -0.63
C LEU A 241 -9.43 14.62 0.25
N PHE A 242 -8.76 13.89 1.15
CA PHE A 242 -9.36 12.81 1.91
C PHE A 242 -9.07 12.95 3.41
N LYS A 243 -10.11 12.79 4.24
CA LYS A 243 -9.99 12.37 5.63
C LYS A 243 -9.87 10.84 5.60
N TRP A 244 -8.70 10.34 5.99
CA TRP A 244 -8.51 8.90 6.19
C TRP A 244 -9.28 8.49 7.46
N PRO A 245 -9.98 7.34 7.46
CA PRO A 245 -10.38 6.73 8.71
C PRO A 245 -9.10 6.44 9.51
N THR A 246 -9.03 7.01 10.72
CA THR A 246 -7.97 6.82 11.71
C THR A 246 -7.87 5.38 12.18
#